data_AF-A0A535KH53-F1
#
_entry.id   AF-A0A535KH53-F1
#
_cell.length_a   1.000
_cell.length_b   1.000
_cell.length_c   1.000
_cell.angle_alpha   90.00
_cell.angle_beta   90.00
_cell.angle_gamma   90.00
#
_symmetry.space_group_name_H-M   'P 1'
#
loop_
_entity.id
_entity.type
_entity.pdbx_description
1 polymer ?
#
loop_
_entity_poly.entity_id
_entity_poly.type
_entity_poly.pdbx_seq_one_letter_code
_entity_poly.pdbx_strand_id
1 'polypeptide(L)'
;MSSAQALVLLMAATLVVSLWSAFFATRADWSSRRAIKRFDTATKPVPNIVFTGQVAPGQAIELEVENLGGTLAAGGIIVHASDELYAGEMTLPEKAQPRRISLRFVVKAWKRQLEPQCLVLVGRDVSGRCYDYVDGGRQVKNPRRWLSSQLRDLRMQGMVDFPSVTGKEKR
;
A
#
# COMPACT_ATOMS: atom_id res chain seq x y z
N MET A 1 19.60 4.09 63.94
CA MET A 1 19.17 4.97 62.82
C MET A 1 18.22 6.01 63.38
N SER A 2 18.45 7.30 63.15
CA SER A 2 17.51 8.34 63.56
C SER A 2 16.33 8.41 62.58
N SER A 3 15.16 8.84 63.05
CA SER A 3 13.95 8.99 62.23
C SER A 3 14.17 9.87 60.99
N ALA A 4 15.03 10.89 61.11
CA ALA A 4 15.41 11.76 59.99
C ALA A 4 16.19 11.01 58.89
N GLN A 5 17.10 10.10 59.24
CA GLN A 5 17.84 9.29 58.27
C GLN A 5 16.93 8.30 57.54
N ALA A 6 15.96 7.73 58.25
CA ALA A 6 14.96 6.84 57.64
C ALA A 6 14.11 7.58 56.61
N LEU A 7 13.71 8.82 56.91
CA LEU A 7 12.88 9.64 56.02
C LEU A 7 13.63 10.05 54.73
N VAL A 8 14.92 10.41 54.85
CA VAL A 8 15.78 10.73 53.69
C VAL A 8 15.98 9.50 52.79
N LEU A 9 16.22 8.32 53.38
CA LEU A 9 16.33 7.05 52.64
C LEU A 9 15.03 6.72 51.89
N LEU A 10 13.88 6.96 52.52
CA LEU A 10 12.58 6.68 51.93
C LEU A 10 12.27 7.62 50.75
N MET A 11 12.61 8.91 50.87
CA MET A 11 12.50 9.91 49.80
C MET A 11 13.44 9.61 48.63
N ALA A 12 14.69 9.20 48.92
CA ALA A 12 15.64 8.80 47.90
C ALA A 12 15.15 7.54 47.15
N ALA A 13 14.63 6.55 47.88
CA ALA A 13 14.06 5.35 47.28
C ALA A 13 12.83 5.66 46.40
N THR A 14 11.92 6.54 46.84
CA THR A 14 10.76 6.93 46.03
C THR A 14 11.18 7.69 44.77
N LEU A 15 12.17 8.59 44.85
CA LEU A 15 12.71 9.28 43.68
C LEU A 15 13.29 8.29 42.67
N VAL A 16 14.11 7.35 43.11
CA VAL A 16 14.70 6.33 42.21
C VAL A 16 13.62 5.48 41.56
N VAL A 17 12.63 5.00 42.32
CA VAL A 17 11.52 4.20 41.79
C VAL A 17 10.66 5.03 40.81
N SER A 18 10.39 6.29 41.10
CA SER A 18 9.61 7.17 40.24
C SER A 18 10.31 7.46 38.91
N LEU A 19 11.60 7.78 38.92
CA LEU A 19 12.43 7.97 37.72
C LEU A 19 12.50 6.69 36.87
N TRP A 20 12.66 5.54 37.54
CA TRP A 20 12.66 4.24 36.86
C TRP A 20 11.30 3.97 36.21
N SER A 21 10.20 4.20 36.91
CA SER A 21 8.85 4.01 36.38
C SER A 21 8.57 4.90 35.17
N ALA A 22 8.99 6.19 35.22
CA ALA A 22 8.83 7.12 34.11
C ALA A 22 9.63 6.68 32.88
N PHE A 23 10.86 6.19 33.07
CA PHE A 23 11.69 5.65 31.99
C PHE A 23 11.04 4.43 31.32
N PHE A 24 10.56 3.46 32.11
CA PHE A 24 9.90 2.28 31.58
C PHE A 24 8.56 2.61 30.92
N ALA A 25 7.78 3.54 31.47
CA ALA A 25 6.53 4.02 30.87
C ALA A 25 6.78 4.67 29.50
N THR A 26 7.82 5.51 29.38
CA THR A 26 8.18 6.16 28.11
C THR A 26 8.64 5.14 27.07
N ARG A 27 9.44 4.15 27.48
CA ARG A 27 9.88 3.06 26.60
C ARG A 27 8.71 2.18 26.15
N ALA A 28 7.79 1.88 27.07
CA ALA A 28 6.59 1.12 26.78
C ALA A 28 5.69 1.86 25.78
N ASP A 29 5.43 3.15 25.97
CA ASP A 29 4.64 3.97 25.03
C ASP A 29 5.29 3.98 23.62
N TRP A 30 6.61 4.16 23.54
CA TRP A 30 7.31 4.06 22.25
C TRP A 30 7.21 2.68 21.60
N SER A 31 7.32 1.60 22.38
CA SER A 31 7.13 0.25 21.84
C SER A 31 5.70 0.02 21.37
N SER A 32 4.70 0.49 22.12
CA SER A 32 3.29 0.38 21.79
C SER A 32 2.96 1.15 20.52
N ARG A 33 3.43 2.40 20.39
CA ARG A 33 3.25 3.19 19.16
C ARG A 33 3.88 2.52 17.94
N ARG A 34 5.06 1.91 18.10
CA ARG A 34 5.71 1.15 17.00
C ARG A 34 4.94 -0.13 16.68
N ALA A 35 4.43 -0.83 17.69
CA ALA A 35 3.64 -2.03 17.52
C ALA A 35 2.31 -1.73 16.79
N ILE A 36 1.60 -0.67 17.19
CA ILE A 36 0.37 -0.20 16.53
C ILE A 36 0.65 0.11 15.06
N LYS A 37 1.68 0.92 14.75
CA LYS A 37 2.04 1.23 13.36
C LYS A 37 2.37 0.00 12.51
N ARG A 38 3.03 -1.00 13.11
CA ARG A 38 3.33 -2.28 12.43
C ARG A 38 2.07 -3.09 12.21
N PHE A 39 1.20 -3.16 13.23
CA PHE A 39 -0.08 -3.84 13.16
C PHE A 39 -0.96 -3.25 12.07
N ASP A 40 -1.14 -1.92 12.04
CA ASP A 40 -1.91 -1.22 10.99
C ASP A 40 -1.39 -1.49 9.58
N THR A 41 -0.08 -1.76 9.45
CA THR A 41 0.52 -2.10 8.15
C THR A 41 0.29 -3.58 7.81
N ALA A 42 0.33 -4.46 8.80
CA ALA A 42 0.18 -5.91 8.64
C ALA A 42 -1.27 -6.37 8.46
N THR A 43 -2.23 -5.66 9.07
CA THR A 43 -3.67 -5.97 8.98
C THR A 43 -4.36 -5.15 7.90
N LYS A 44 -3.61 -4.42 7.07
CA LYS A 44 -4.18 -3.57 6.05
C LYS A 44 -4.87 -4.43 4.99
N PRO A 45 -6.18 -4.24 4.76
CA PRO A 45 -6.90 -5.03 3.77
C PRO A 45 -6.36 -4.79 2.35
N VAL A 46 -6.20 -5.89 1.60
CA VAL A 46 -5.80 -5.87 0.20
C VAL A 46 -7.05 -5.61 -0.65
N PRO A 47 -7.01 -4.66 -1.61
CA PRO A 47 -8.14 -4.43 -2.50
C PRO A 47 -8.45 -5.69 -3.30
N ASN A 48 -9.73 -6.03 -3.43
CA ASN A 48 -10.16 -7.17 -4.20
C ASN A 48 -10.42 -6.76 -5.65
N ILE A 49 -9.95 -7.57 -6.60
CA ILE A 49 -10.16 -7.34 -8.04
C ILE A 49 -10.85 -8.55 -8.62
N VAL A 50 -12.00 -8.30 -9.24
CA VAL A 50 -12.80 -9.32 -9.92
C VAL A 50 -12.88 -8.96 -11.40
N PHE A 51 -12.52 -9.90 -12.27
CA PHE A 51 -12.66 -9.72 -13.71
C PHE A 51 -14.09 -10.07 -14.12
N THR A 52 -14.84 -9.09 -14.63
CA THR A 52 -16.28 -9.24 -14.87
C THR A 52 -16.64 -9.48 -16.34
N GLY A 53 -15.70 -9.29 -17.26
CA GLY A 53 -15.91 -9.42 -18.71
C GLY A 53 -15.18 -10.61 -19.34
N GLN A 54 -15.72 -11.10 -20.46
CA GLN A 54 -14.97 -11.98 -21.36
C GLN A 54 -13.93 -11.14 -22.12
N VAL A 55 -12.68 -11.61 -22.12
CA VAL A 55 -11.58 -10.90 -22.79
C VAL A 55 -11.57 -11.27 -24.27
N ALA A 56 -11.93 -10.31 -25.12
CA ALA A 56 -11.73 -10.41 -26.56
C ALA A 56 -10.54 -9.51 -26.97
N PRO A 57 -9.66 -9.97 -27.89
CA PRO A 57 -8.56 -9.16 -28.38
C PRO A 57 -9.05 -7.83 -28.96
N GLY A 58 -8.37 -6.73 -28.62
CA GLY A 58 -8.71 -5.38 -29.06
C GLY A 58 -9.90 -4.73 -28.34
N GLN A 59 -10.59 -5.43 -27.42
CA GLN A 59 -11.62 -4.84 -26.57
C GLN A 59 -11.06 -4.43 -25.21
N ALA A 60 -11.63 -3.40 -24.60
CA ALA A 60 -11.28 -3.01 -23.24
C ALA A 60 -11.69 -4.11 -22.26
N ILE A 61 -10.86 -4.35 -21.22
CA ILE A 61 -11.20 -5.29 -20.15
C ILE A 61 -11.95 -4.55 -19.07
N GLU A 62 -13.10 -5.09 -18.67
CA GLU A 62 -13.82 -4.64 -17.49
C GLU A 62 -13.41 -5.44 -16.26
N LEU A 63 -13.06 -4.72 -15.20
CA LEU A 63 -12.78 -5.27 -13.89
C LEU A 63 -13.52 -4.47 -12.83
N GLU A 64 -13.87 -5.14 -11.75
CA GLU A 64 -14.51 -4.57 -10.58
C GLU A 64 -13.48 -4.53 -9.45
N VAL A 65 -13.26 -3.34 -8.89
CA VAL A 65 -12.32 -3.12 -7.79
C VAL A 65 -13.08 -2.73 -6.55
N GLU A 66 -12.87 -3.48 -5.48
CA GLU A 66 -13.43 -3.22 -4.17
C GLU A 66 -12.37 -2.63 -3.24
N ASN A 67 -12.61 -1.40 -2.78
CA ASN A 67 -11.74 -0.71 -1.83
C ASN A 67 -12.11 -1.11 -0.40
N LEU A 68 -11.59 -2.25 0.04
CA LEU A 68 -11.72 -2.70 1.42
C LEU A 68 -10.97 -1.72 2.34
N GLY A 69 -11.68 -0.81 3.02
CA GLY A 69 -11.12 0.01 4.09
C GLY A 69 -10.27 1.23 3.68
N GLY A 70 -10.45 1.79 2.48
CA GLY A 70 -9.79 3.06 2.09
C GLY A 70 -8.30 2.92 1.75
N THR A 71 -7.89 1.71 1.38
CA THR A 71 -6.48 1.34 1.16
C THR A 71 -5.98 1.80 -0.20
N LEU A 72 -6.88 1.98 -1.17
CA LEU A 72 -6.59 2.42 -2.52
C LEU A 72 -7.33 3.74 -2.80
N ALA A 73 -6.71 4.89 -2.54
CA ALA A 73 -7.27 6.20 -2.88
C ALA A 73 -7.02 6.55 -4.35
N ALA A 74 -5.82 6.20 -4.83
CA ALA A 74 -5.42 6.25 -6.22
C ALA A 74 -4.61 5.00 -6.55
N GLY A 75 -4.66 4.48 -7.77
CA GLY A 75 -3.95 3.27 -8.12
C GLY A 75 -3.69 3.10 -9.60
N GLY A 76 -2.63 2.37 -9.92
CA GLY A 76 -2.28 1.95 -11.26
C GLY A 76 -2.36 0.44 -11.34
N ILE A 77 -2.98 -0.06 -12.41
CA ILE A 77 -3.10 -1.49 -12.65
C ILE A 77 -2.62 -1.85 -14.05
N ILE A 78 -1.93 -2.99 -14.15
CA ILE A 78 -1.56 -3.63 -15.41
C ILE A 78 -2.03 -5.07 -15.36
N VAL A 79 -2.82 -5.45 -16.35
CA VAL A 79 -3.41 -6.78 -16.50
C VAL A 79 -2.93 -7.40 -17.79
N HIS A 80 -2.62 -8.68 -17.73
CA HIS A 80 -2.28 -9.49 -18.87
C HIS A 80 -3.40 -10.49 -19.13
N ALA A 81 -3.96 -10.46 -20.33
CA ALA A 81 -4.98 -11.41 -20.73
C ALA A 81 -4.92 -11.64 -22.25
N SER A 82 -5.23 -12.86 -22.67
CA SER A 82 -5.03 -13.33 -24.05
C SER A 82 -3.59 -13.09 -24.51
N ASP A 83 -3.36 -12.30 -25.56
CA ASP A 83 -2.04 -11.90 -26.05
C ASP A 83 -1.80 -10.40 -25.87
N GLU A 84 -2.47 -9.77 -24.89
CA GLU A 84 -2.54 -8.32 -24.74
C GLU A 84 -2.25 -7.87 -23.29
N LEU A 85 -1.56 -6.73 -23.17
CA LEU A 85 -1.36 -6.01 -21.93
C LEU A 85 -2.29 -4.81 -21.89
N TYR A 86 -3.06 -4.74 -20.81
CA TYR A 86 -3.99 -3.68 -20.53
C TYR A 86 -3.49 -2.88 -19.34
N ALA A 87 -3.68 -1.56 -19.39
CA ALA A 87 -3.36 -0.71 -18.26
C ALA A 87 -4.43 0.34 -18.03
N GLY A 88 -4.49 0.80 -16.79
CA GLY A 88 -5.41 1.86 -16.41
C GLY A 88 -5.03 2.43 -15.06
N GLU A 89 -5.46 3.67 -14.88
CA GLU A 89 -5.39 4.35 -13.60
C GLU A 89 -6.79 4.39 -12.99
N MET A 90 -6.86 4.29 -11.67
CA MET A 90 -8.09 4.32 -10.92
C MET A 90 -7.99 5.25 -9.73
N THR A 91 -9.12 5.87 -9.40
CA THR A 91 -9.27 6.64 -8.17
C THR A 91 -10.54 6.17 -7.47
N LEU A 92 -10.39 5.74 -6.22
CA LEU A 92 -11.48 5.22 -5.41
C LEU A 92 -11.58 6.06 -4.13
N PRO A 93 -12.71 6.72 -3.88
CA PRO A 93 -12.96 7.39 -2.61
C PRO A 93 -12.82 6.42 -1.43
N GLU A 94 -12.59 6.99 -0.24
CA GLU A 94 -12.59 6.22 1.00
C GLU A 94 -13.97 5.56 1.19
N LYS A 95 -14.00 4.24 1.40
CA LYS A 95 -15.23 3.42 1.52
C LYS A 95 -16.16 3.46 0.29
N ALA A 96 -15.59 3.63 -0.91
CA ALA A 96 -16.36 3.48 -2.13
C ALA A 96 -16.93 2.06 -2.26
N GLN A 97 -18.16 1.96 -2.77
CA GLN A 97 -18.69 0.68 -3.26
C GLN A 97 -17.79 0.11 -4.36
N PRO A 98 -17.83 -1.21 -4.59
CA PRO A 98 -17.16 -1.84 -5.73
C PRO A 98 -17.40 -1.04 -7.02
N ARG A 99 -16.31 -0.67 -7.70
CA ARG A 99 -16.36 0.14 -8.92
C ARG A 99 -15.85 -0.66 -10.10
N ARG A 100 -16.63 -0.61 -11.18
CA ARG A 100 -16.18 -1.11 -12.48
C ARG A 100 -15.25 -0.11 -13.14
N ILE A 101 -14.16 -0.63 -13.69
CA ILE A 101 -13.09 0.11 -14.34
C ILE A 101 -12.77 -0.60 -15.64
N SER A 102 -12.70 0.16 -16.72
CA SER A 102 -12.30 -0.34 -18.03
C SER A 102 -10.80 -0.11 -18.22
N LEU A 103 -10.02 -1.17 -18.42
CA LEU A 103 -8.62 -1.07 -18.81
C LEU A 103 -8.49 -1.03 -20.32
N ARG A 104 -7.61 -0.17 -20.80
CA ARG A 104 -7.36 0.00 -22.23
C ARG A 104 -6.22 -0.88 -22.67
N PHE A 105 -6.34 -1.40 -23.90
CA PHE A 105 -5.24 -2.04 -24.58
C PHE A 105 -4.05 -1.09 -24.68
N VAL A 106 -2.86 -1.61 -24.41
CA VAL A 106 -1.60 -0.85 -24.56
C VAL A 106 -0.72 -1.49 -25.61
N VAL A 107 -0.40 -2.77 -25.44
CA VAL A 107 0.57 -3.47 -26.29
C VAL A 107 0.31 -4.97 -26.27
N LYS A 108 0.79 -5.68 -27.29
CA LYS A 108 0.79 -7.14 -27.29
C LYS A 108 1.75 -7.70 -26.23
N ALA A 109 1.29 -8.73 -25.54
CA ALA A 109 2.08 -9.47 -24.57
C ALA A 109 3.06 -10.43 -25.27
N TRP A 110 4.09 -10.84 -24.54
CA TRP A 110 5.12 -11.77 -25.03
C TRP A 110 4.71 -13.24 -24.96
N LYS A 111 3.61 -13.56 -24.27
CA LYS A 111 3.09 -14.91 -24.13
C LYS A 111 1.56 -14.84 -24.13
N ARG A 112 0.90 -15.95 -24.50
CA ARG A 112 -0.55 -16.06 -24.39
C ARG A 112 -0.95 -16.47 -22.97
N GLN A 113 -1.96 -15.82 -22.41
CA GLN A 113 -2.52 -16.08 -21.10
C GLN A 113 -4.04 -16.24 -21.20
N LEU A 114 -4.57 -17.41 -20.86
CA LEU A 114 -6.00 -17.70 -20.98
C LEU A 114 -6.82 -16.99 -19.88
N GLU A 115 -6.30 -16.98 -18.66
CA GLU A 115 -6.94 -16.33 -17.51
C GLU A 115 -6.33 -14.95 -17.24
N PRO A 116 -7.13 -13.89 -17.04
CA PRO A 116 -6.61 -12.57 -16.74
C PRO A 116 -5.71 -12.59 -15.49
N GLN A 117 -4.48 -12.14 -15.65
CA GLN A 117 -3.50 -12.07 -14.57
C GLN A 117 -3.15 -10.61 -14.29
N CYS A 118 -3.32 -10.18 -13.05
CA CYS A 118 -2.82 -8.88 -12.61
C CYS A 118 -1.29 -8.96 -12.43
N LEU A 119 -0.55 -8.17 -13.20
CA LEU A 119 0.92 -8.14 -13.15
C LEU A 119 1.44 -6.99 -12.28
N VAL A 120 0.72 -5.87 -12.27
CA VAL A 120 1.03 -4.72 -11.43
C VAL A 120 -0.26 -4.21 -10.83
N LEU A 121 -0.27 -4.06 -9.51
CA LEU A 121 -1.32 -3.37 -8.78
C LEU A 121 -0.66 -2.50 -7.73
N VAL A 122 -0.53 -1.22 -8.02
CA VAL A 122 0.02 -0.27 -7.07
C VAL A 122 -1.08 0.67 -6.62
N GLY A 123 -1.21 0.88 -5.32
CA GLY A 123 -2.17 1.82 -4.76
C GLY A 123 -1.51 2.78 -3.80
N ARG A 124 -1.95 4.02 -3.85
CA ARG A 124 -1.66 5.08 -2.90
C ARG A 124 -2.84 5.21 -1.96
N ASP A 125 -2.57 5.14 -0.67
CA ASP A 125 -3.60 5.28 0.36
C ASP A 125 -3.91 6.74 0.68
N VAL A 126 -4.92 6.95 1.52
CA VAL A 126 -5.31 8.29 2.03
C VAL A 126 -4.20 8.98 2.82
N SER A 127 -3.25 8.23 3.39
CA SER A 127 -2.07 8.78 4.08
C SER A 127 -0.94 9.16 3.11
N GLY A 128 -1.13 8.92 1.81
CA GLY A 128 -0.18 9.21 0.75
C GLY A 128 0.92 8.17 0.58
N ARG A 129 0.89 7.04 1.32
CA ARG A 129 1.84 5.94 1.20
C ARG A 129 1.45 5.02 0.04
N CYS A 130 2.44 4.51 -0.68
CA CYS A 130 2.24 3.61 -1.80
C CYS A 130 2.51 2.16 -1.41
N TYR A 131 1.73 1.25 -1.97
CA TYR A 131 1.79 -0.18 -1.71
C TYR A 131 1.62 -0.95 -3.01
N ASP A 132 2.36 -2.03 -3.14
CA ASP A 132 2.20 -3.05 -4.16
C ASP A 132 1.30 -4.16 -3.62
N TYR A 133 0.18 -4.38 -4.28
CA TYR A 133 -0.88 -5.27 -3.86
C TYR A 133 -0.91 -6.59 -4.63
N VAL A 134 0.00 -6.81 -5.60
CA VAL A 134 0.07 -8.09 -6.33
C VAL A 134 0.37 -9.24 -5.37
N ASP A 135 1.34 -9.03 -4.46
CA ASP A 135 1.77 -10.02 -3.47
C ASP A 135 1.30 -9.67 -2.04
N GLY A 136 0.11 -9.07 -1.90
CA GLY A 136 -0.52 -8.90 -0.58
C GLY A 136 -0.13 -7.64 0.20
N GLY A 137 0.30 -6.56 -0.45
CA GLY A 137 0.34 -5.22 0.16
C GLY A 137 1.72 -4.79 0.69
N ARG A 138 2.77 -4.96 -0.11
CA ARG A 138 4.14 -4.57 0.24
C ARG A 138 4.34 -3.06 0.07
N GLN A 139 4.85 -2.37 1.10
CA GLN A 139 5.05 -0.93 1.01
C GLN A 139 6.15 -0.55 0.00
N VAL A 140 5.81 0.37 -0.90
CA VAL A 140 6.72 0.93 -1.90
C VAL A 140 7.22 2.30 -1.43
N LYS A 141 8.52 2.39 -1.12
CA LYS A 141 9.14 3.64 -0.61
C LYS A 141 9.34 4.71 -1.68
N ASN A 142 9.71 4.31 -2.89
CA ASN A 142 9.92 5.20 -4.03
C ASN A 142 9.07 4.72 -5.22
N PRO A 143 7.82 5.20 -5.33
CA PRO A 143 6.87 4.70 -6.34
C PRO A 143 7.34 4.94 -7.76
N ARG A 144 7.99 6.08 -8.04
CA ARG A 144 8.53 6.39 -9.38
C ARG A 144 9.59 5.38 -9.81
N ARG A 145 10.61 5.18 -8.98
CA ARG A 145 11.69 4.24 -9.29
C ARG A 145 11.16 2.82 -9.41
N TRP A 146 10.26 2.42 -8.51
CA TRP A 146 9.66 1.09 -8.52
C TRP A 146 8.82 0.86 -9.80
N LEU A 147 7.91 1.77 -10.15
CA LEU A 147 7.10 1.69 -11.38
C LEU A 147 7.98 1.68 -12.62
N SER A 148 9.02 2.52 -12.67
CA SER A 148 9.94 2.53 -13.82
C SER A 148 10.66 1.19 -14.02
N SER A 149 10.91 0.44 -12.94
CA SER A 149 11.48 -0.91 -13.01
C SER A 149 10.46 -1.90 -13.55
N GLN A 150 9.24 -1.89 -12.99
CA GLN A 150 8.15 -2.79 -13.42
C GLN A 150 7.82 -2.58 -14.90
N LEU A 151 7.67 -1.33 -15.34
CA LEU A 151 7.39 -1.02 -16.74
C LEU A 151 8.52 -1.43 -17.68
N ARG A 152 9.77 -1.36 -17.23
CA ARG A 152 10.92 -1.84 -18.01
C ARG A 152 10.87 -3.36 -18.17
N ASP A 153 10.61 -4.09 -17.09
CA ASP A 153 10.53 -5.55 -17.10
C ASP A 153 9.38 -6.04 -18.01
N LEU A 154 8.28 -5.30 -18.05
CA LEU A 154 7.14 -5.54 -18.92
C LEU A 154 7.30 -4.99 -20.35
N ARG A 155 8.42 -4.32 -20.66
CA ARG A 155 8.67 -3.64 -21.95
C ARG A 155 7.61 -2.57 -22.30
N MET A 156 7.02 -1.95 -21.28
CA MET A 156 6.00 -0.90 -21.38
C MET A 156 6.55 0.50 -21.03
N GLN A 157 7.87 0.65 -20.94
CA GLN A 157 8.51 1.92 -20.59
C GLN A 157 8.13 3.01 -21.59
N GLY A 158 7.56 4.11 -21.11
CA GLY A 158 7.11 5.25 -21.93
C GLY A 158 5.76 5.05 -22.64
N MET A 159 5.14 3.88 -22.52
CA MET A 159 3.81 3.61 -23.09
C MET A 159 2.67 3.98 -22.14
N VAL A 160 2.92 3.87 -20.83
CA VAL A 160 1.94 4.15 -19.76
C VAL A 160 2.64 4.87 -18.63
N ASP A 161 1.91 5.74 -17.95
CA ASP A 161 2.30 6.37 -16.69
C ASP A 161 1.12 6.37 -15.70
N PHE A 162 1.43 6.47 -14.41
CA PHE A 162 0.47 6.49 -13.30
C PHE A 162 0.69 7.72 -12.41
N PRO A 163 0.36 8.93 -12.90
CA PRO A 163 0.67 10.19 -12.22
C PRO A 163 -0.03 10.33 -10.87
N SER A 164 -1.19 9.72 -10.66
CA SER A 164 -1.90 9.75 -9.38
C SER A 164 -1.15 8.99 -8.26
N VAL A 165 -0.35 7.98 -8.64
CA VAL A 165 0.47 7.17 -7.74
C VAL A 165 1.84 7.81 -7.53
N THR A 166 2.50 8.23 -8.61
CA THR A 166 3.87 8.79 -8.56
C THR A 166 3.92 10.26 -8.12
N GLY A 167 2.78 10.94 -8.14
CA GLY A 167 2.66 12.38 -7.91
C GLY A 167 3.22 13.20 -9.07
N LYS A 168 2.76 14.46 -9.21
CA LYS A 168 3.21 15.37 -10.28
C LYS A 168 4.74 15.49 -10.29
N GLU A 169 5.34 15.31 -11.46
CA GLU A 169 6.74 15.64 -11.67
C GLU A 169 6.90 17.15 -11.43
N LYS A 170 7.68 17.54 -10.40
CA LYS A 170 8.14 18.92 -10.28
C LYS A 170 9.12 19.14 -11.42
N ARG A 171 8.60 19.65 -12.54
CA ARG A 171 9.40 20.35 -13.56
C ARG A 171 9.93 21.64 -12.97
#